data_AF-A0A4Z1EPE4-F1
#
_entry.id   AF-A0A4Z1EPE4-F1
#
_cell.length_a   1.000
_cell.length_b   1.000
_cell.length_c   1.000
_cell.angle_alpha   90.00
_cell.angle_beta   90.00
_cell.angle_gamma   90.00
#
_symmetry.space_group_name_H-M   'P 1'
#
loop_
_entity.id
_entity.type
_entity.pdbx_description
1 polymer ?
#
loop_
_entity_poly.entity_id
_entity_poly.type
_entity_poly.pdbx_seq_one_letter_code
_entity_poly.pdbx_strand_id
1 'polypeptide(L)'
;MECISQSSGPSPTELTTFSRFSELPTELRLKIWHFCIPGPRDLYIKSKNYQGVFEQFLFRGWFVDSASSIVGGDDTSAIPTILHVNSEAREVGLTRYELAFGSCHLAGTAYVDFERDNLNLTHAGSNCVFKLVGGCLEGIDDVEKVRNLEFRVQLDFWDSSDFCWDDVMQFTGLRELSLRVYEHSIDEDEVSSLKIRLGEFAHRHTDWRLPDIRIWFDKPDVKKWVTLEL
;
A
#
# COMPACT_ATOMS: atom_id res chain seq x y z
N MET A 1 -11.74 31.60 63.87
CA MET A 1 -11.73 30.24 63.28
C MET A 1 -12.85 30.22 62.27
N GLU A 2 -12.55 30.57 61.03
CA GLU A 2 -13.50 30.55 59.91
C GLU A 2 -13.23 29.27 59.11
N CYS A 3 -14.23 28.40 59.01
CA CYS A 3 -14.19 27.22 58.16
C CYS A 3 -14.34 27.67 56.70
N ILE A 4 -13.27 27.53 55.93
CA ILE A 4 -13.30 27.68 54.48
C ILE A 4 -13.88 26.40 53.90
N SER A 5 -15.13 26.49 53.43
CA SER A 5 -15.79 25.42 52.66
C SER A 5 -15.04 25.21 51.35
N GLN A 6 -14.35 24.07 51.21
CA GLN A 6 -13.78 23.65 49.93
C GLN A 6 -14.92 23.34 48.96
N SER A 7 -14.99 24.10 47.87
CA SER A 7 -15.83 23.80 46.71
C SER A 7 -15.35 22.49 46.09
N SER A 8 -16.19 21.47 46.14
CA SER A 8 -15.98 20.22 45.42
C SER A 8 -16.13 20.48 43.92
N GLY A 9 -15.00 20.61 43.22
CA GLY A 9 -14.99 20.60 41.76
C GLY A 9 -15.58 19.27 41.22
N PRO A 10 -16.21 19.28 40.03
CA PRO A 10 -16.73 18.07 39.44
C PRO A 10 -15.59 17.07 39.23
N SER A 11 -15.81 15.83 39.67
CA SER A 11 -14.93 14.70 39.39
C SER A 11 -14.73 14.54 37.88
N PRO A 12 -13.57 14.04 37.42
CA PRO A 12 -13.26 13.86 36.01
C PRO A 12 -14.21 12.79 35.44
N THR A 13 -15.40 13.23 35.05
CA THR A 13 -16.34 12.43 34.29
C THR A 13 -15.74 12.39 32.90
N GLU A 14 -15.22 11.23 32.52
CA GLU A 14 -14.61 10.99 31.23
C GLU A 14 -15.54 11.50 30.13
N LEU A 15 -15.11 12.53 29.40
CA LEU A 15 -15.81 13.05 28.23
C LEU A 15 -15.68 12.03 27.10
N THR A 16 -16.42 10.93 27.18
CA THR A 16 -16.38 9.83 26.21
C THR A 16 -17.24 10.11 24.97
N THR A 17 -18.09 11.15 25.01
CA THR A 17 -19.11 11.38 23.98
C THR A 17 -19.07 12.84 23.48
N PHE A 18 -18.72 13.04 22.21
CA PHE A 18 -18.82 14.34 21.54
C PHE A 18 -20.17 14.44 20.81
N SER A 19 -21.21 14.91 21.50
CA SER A 19 -22.58 14.95 20.97
C SER A 19 -22.85 16.10 19.99
N ARG A 20 -21.97 17.10 19.92
CA ARG A 20 -22.19 18.32 19.10
C ARG A 20 -21.93 18.13 17.62
N PHE A 21 -21.27 17.03 17.22
CA PHE A 21 -20.98 16.80 15.80
C PHE A 21 -22.25 16.71 14.94
N SER A 22 -23.29 16.04 15.44
CA SER A 22 -24.57 15.89 14.72
C SER A 22 -25.39 17.18 14.64
N GLU A 23 -25.09 18.19 15.46
CA GLU A 23 -25.75 19.49 15.45
C GLU A 23 -25.18 20.44 14.39
N LEU A 24 -24.03 20.08 13.79
CA LEU A 24 -23.43 20.88 12.72
C LEU A 24 -24.28 20.78 11.44
N PRO A 25 -24.39 21.89 10.67
CA PRO A 25 -24.91 21.84 9.31
C PRO A 25 -24.23 20.75 8.48
N THR A 26 -25.00 20.10 7.61
CA THR A 26 -24.53 18.97 6.80
C THR A 26 -23.28 19.33 6.00
N GLU A 27 -23.18 20.55 5.47
CA GLU A 27 -22.02 21.01 4.71
C GLU A 27 -20.73 21.01 5.56
N LEU A 28 -20.83 21.36 6.84
CA LEU A 28 -19.69 21.33 7.75
C LEU A 28 -19.32 19.90 8.13
N ARG A 29 -20.31 19.04 8.38
CA ARG A 29 -20.07 17.62 8.68
C ARG A 29 -19.38 16.91 7.52
N LEU A 30 -19.86 17.13 6.29
CA LEU A 30 -19.24 16.61 5.07
C LEU A 30 -17.82 17.14 4.88
N LYS A 31 -17.56 18.44 5.09
CA LYS A 31 -16.19 18.98 5.06
C LYS A 31 -15.29 18.31 6.09
N ILE A 32 -15.76 18.12 7.32
CA ILE A 32 -14.99 17.42 8.35
C ILE A 32 -14.66 16.00 7.90
N TRP A 33 -15.63 15.25 7.36
CA TRP A 33 -15.35 13.91 6.84
C TRP A 33 -14.34 13.88 5.70
N HIS A 34 -14.37 14.86 4.80
CA HIS A 34 -13.33 14.98 3.76
C HIS A 34 -11.94 15.20 4.36
N PHE A 35 -11.83 15.97 5.45
CA PHE A 35 -10.57 16.12 6.20
C PHE A 35 -10.18 14.89 7.02
N CYS A 36 -11.14 14.02 7.34
CA CYS A 36 -10.89 12.76 8.04
C CYS A 36 -10.50 11.60 7.11
N ILE A 37 -10.52 11.80 5.78
CA ILE A 37 -10.00 10.82 4.83
C ILE A 37 -8.52 10.63 5.14
N PRO A 38 -8.04 9.38 5.37
CA PRO A 38 -6.63 9.13 5.60
C PRO A 38 -5.73 9.70 4.50
N GLY A 39 -4.50 10.05 4.89
CA GLY A 39 -3.46 10.35 3.92
C GLY A 39 -3.09 9.12 3.07
N PRO A 40 -2.15 9.27 2.13
CA PRO A 40 -1.56 8.14 1.40
C PRO A 40 -1.02 7.07 2.36
N ARG A 41 -1.25 5.79 2.04
CA ARG A 41 -0.84 4.64 2.87
C ARG A 41 -0.05 3.62 2.05
N ASP A 42 0.87 2.93 2.71
CA ASP A 42 1.47 1.71 2.17
C ASP A 42 0.59 0.52 2.53
N LEU A 43 0.15 -0.24 1.53
CA LEU A 43 -0.69 -1.42 1.68
C LEU A 43 0.16 -2.68 1.50
N TYR A 44 0.34 -3.45 2.57
CA TYR A 44 1.15 -4.66 2.52
C TYR A 44 0.30 -5.84 2.09
N ILE A 45 0.51 -6.29 0.85
CA ILE A 45 -0.23 -7.41 0.28
C ILE A 45 0.50 -8.73 0.51
N LYS A 46 -0.26 -9.77 0.84
CA LYS A 46 0.24 -11.13 1.07
C LYS A 46 -0.68 -12.16 0.40
N SER A 47 -0.09 -13.27 -0.02
CA SER A 47 -0.84 -14.45 -0.48
C SER A 47 -1.33 -15.26 0.71
N LYS A 48 -2.61 -15.66 0.73
CA LYS A 48 -3.10 -16.57 1.77
C LYS A 48 -3.03 -18.01 1.29
N ASN A 49 -2.20 -18.81 1.94
CA ASN A 49 -2.17 -20.25 1.75
C ASN A 49 -2.67 -20.93 3.02
N TYR A 50 -3.52 -21.95 2.90
CA TYR A 50 -3.82 -22.86 4.00
C TYR A 50 -3.21 -24.23 3.72
N GLN A 51 -2.74 -24.89 4.78
CA GLN A 51 -2.37 -26.30 4.71
C GLN A 51 -3.66 -27.13 4.68
N GLY A 52 -3.95 -27.74 3.53
CA GLY A 52 -5.10 -28.64 3.39
C GLY A 52 -4.92 -29.91 4.21
N VAL A 53 -6.04 -30.62 4.44
CA VAL A 53 -6.10 -31.93 5.14
C VAL A 53 -5.21 -32.99 4.47
N PHE A 54 -4.84 -32.78 3.20
CA PHE A 54 -3.98 -33.65 2.39
C PHE A 54 -2.62 -33.01 2.03
N GLU A 55 -2.09 -32.10 2.85
CA GLU A 55 -0.82 -31.39 2.62
C GLU A 55 -0.74 -30.55 1.31
N GLN A 56 -1.85 -30.39 0.60
CA GLN A 56 -1.92 -29.50 -0.56
C GLN A 56 -2.19 -28.07 -0.09
N PHE A 57 -1.30 -27.14 -0.47
CA PHE A 57 -1.52 -25.71 -0.28
C PHE A 57 -2.50 -25.22 -1.35
N LEU A 58 -3.70 -24.84 -0.93
CA LEU A 58 -4.67 -24.19 -1.81
C LEU A 58 -4.52 -22.67 -1.66
N PHE A 59 -4.18 -22.01 -2.77
CA PHE A 59 -4.12 -20.57 -2.87
C PHE A 59 -5.53 -19.99 -2.69
N ARG A 60 -5.71 -19.10 -1.71
CA ARG A 60 -7.01 -18.51 -1.36
C ARG A 60 -7.05 -17.01 -1.68
N GLY A 61 -6.31 -16.59 -2.70
CA GLY A 61 -6.29 -15.20 -3.13
C GLY A 61 -5.32 -14.31 -2.34
N TRP A 62 -5.34 -13.05 -2.73
CA TRP A 62 -4.53 -11.98 -2.18
C TRP A 62 -5.32 -11.20 -1.14
N PHE A 63 -4.62 -10.74 -0.10
CA PHE A 63 -5.21 -9.88 0.91
C PHE A 63 -4.21 -8.82 1.39
N VAL A 64 -4.73 -7.68 1.82
CA VAL A 64 -3.94 -6.67 2.51
C VAL A 64 -3.84 -7.10 3.97
N ASP A 65 -2.63 -7.40 4.41
CA ASP A 65 -2.33 -7.85 5.77
C ASP A 65 -2.32 -6.68 6.75
N SER A 66 -1.72 -5.56 6.34
CA SER A 66 -1.65 -4.33 7.12
C SER A 66 -1.54 -3.12 6.21
N ALA A 67 -1.76 -1.93 6.77
CA ALA A 67 -1.50 -0.67 6.11
C ALA A 67 -0.67 0.23 7.03
N SER A 68 0.29 1.00 6.51
CA SER A 68 0.99 2.03 7.31
C SER A 68 0.81 3.41 6.70
N SER A 69 0.65 4.43 7.54
CA SER A 69 0.67 5.81 7.05
C SER A 69 2.07 6.14 6.53
N ILE A 70 2.16 6.63 5.29
CA ILE A 70 3.45 7.02 4.68
C ILE A 70 4.12 8.11 5.51
N VAL A 71 3.32 8.98 6.14
CA VAL A 71 3.80 9.99 7.08
C VAL A 71 3.43 9.55 8.50
N GLY A 72 4.44 9.24 9.32
CA GLY A 72 4.23 8.95 10.75
C GLY A 72 4.23 7.48 11.15
N GLY A 73 4.41 6.53 10.23
CA GLY A 73 4.99 5.20 10.48
C GLY A 73 4.22 4.19 11.34
N ASP A 74 3.08 4.55 11.92
CA ASP A 74 2.31 3.60 12.72
C ASP A 74 1.50 2.63 11.85
N ASP A 75 1.48 1.36 12.28
CA ASP A 75 0.60 0.34 11.70
C ASP A 75 -0.86 0.77 11.88
N THR A 76 -1.54 0.93 10.76
CA THR A 76 -2.97 1.25 10.67
C THR A 76 -3.75 0.04 10.18
N SER A 77 -5.06 0.05 10.44
CA SER A 77 -5.99 -0.94 9.89
C SER A 77 -5.92 -0.93 8.36
N ALA A 78 -5.88 -2.11 7.75
CA ALA A 78 -6.02 -2.30 6.31
C ALA A 78 -7.28 -1.60 5.76
N ILE A 79 -8.37 -1.65 6.54
CA ILE A 79 -9.61 -0.95 6.21
C ILE A 79 -9.55 0.49 6.75
N PRO A 80 -9.69 1.51 5.88
CA PRO A 80 -9.72 2.92 6.29
C PRO A 80 -10.74 3.18 7.39
N THR A 81 -10.33 3.85 8.48
CA THR A 81 -11.21 4.17 9.61
C THR A 81 -12.47 4.90 9.20
N ILE A 82 -12.39 5.78 8.18
CA ILE A 82 -13.53 6.55 7.68
C ILE A 82 -14.70 5.67 7.22
N LEU A 83 -14.44 4.44 6.76
CA LEU A 83 -15.46 3.49 6.32
C LEU A 83 -16.23 2.82 7.47
N HIS A 84 -15.75 2.99 8.71
CA HIS A 84 -16.29 2.33 9.90
C HIS A 84 -16.90 3.28 10.94
N VAL A 85 -16.79 4.61 10.75
CA VAL A 85 -17.28 5.57 11.76
C VAL A 85 -18.81 5.61 11.79
N ASN A 86 -19.44 5.93 10.66
CA ASN A 86 -20.90 5.96 10.49
C ASN A 86 -21.24 5.95 8.98
N SER A 87 -22.53 5.97 8.63
CA SER A 87 -22.99 5.92 7.23
C SER A 87 -22.54 7.11 6.39
N GLU A 88 -22.53 8.33 6.96
CA GLU A 88 -22.14 9.55 6.24
C GLU A 88 -20.63 9.57 5.96
N ALA A 89 -19.82 9.23 6.97
CA ALA A 89 -18.38 9.07 6.80
C ALA A 89 -18.07 7.98 5.77
N ARG A 90 -18.80 6.85 5.80
CA ARG A 90 -18.65 5.77 4.83
C ARG A 90 -18.97 6.23 3.41
N GLU A 91 -20.04 7.01 3.22
CA GLU A 91 -20.39 7.57 1.90
C GLU A 91 -19.27 8.46 1.35
N VAL A 92 -18.72 9.35 2.19
CA VAL A 92 -17.55 10.17 1.83
C VAL A 92 -16.31 9.31 1.54
N GLY A 93 -16.03 8.29 2.35
CA GLY A 93 -14.89 7.40 2.14
C GLY A 93 -14.99 6.62 0.84
N LEU A 94 -16.20 6.15 0.48
CA LEU A 94 -16.45 5.39 -0.75
C LEU A 94 -16.40 6.25 -2.02
N THR A 95 -16.34 7.59 -1.93
CA THR A 95 -16.02 8.41 -3.11
C THR A 95 -14.54 8.29 -3.53
N ARG A 96 -13.72 7.63 -2.70
CA ARG A 96 -12.26 7.58 -2.87
C ARG A 96 -11.70 6.17 -2.79
N TYR A 97 -12.22 5.34 -1.88
CA TYR A 97 -11.78 3.96 -1.70
C TYR A 97 -12.67 2.99 -2.47
N GLU A 98 -12.05 2.15 -3.30
CA GLU A 98 -12.70 1.05 -3.99
C GLU A 98 -12.39 -0.28 -3.28
N LEU A 99 -13.37 -1.19 -3.24
CA LEU A 99 -13.12 -2.57 -2.82
C LEU A 99 -12.37 -3.28 -3.95
N ALA A 100 -11.18 -3.77 -3.66
CA ALA A 100 -10.20 -4.24 -4.65
C ALA A 100 -9.59 -5.59 -4.27
N PHE A 101 -8.81 -6.11 -5.20
CA PHE A 101 -8.03 -7.35 -5.12
C PHE A 101 -8.92 -8.59 -4.98
N GLY A 102 -10.05 -8.57 -5.68
CA GLY A 102 -10.84 -9.77 -5.94
C GLY A 102 -10.13 -10.70 -6.93
N SER A 103 -10.62 -11.93 -7.00
CA SER A 103 -10.27 -12.90 -8.04
C SER A 103 -11.53 -13.67 -8.47
N CYS A 104 -11.41 -14.52 -9.51
CA CYS A 104 -12.56 -15.25 -10.03
C CYS A 104 -13.27 -16.17 -9.00
N HIS A 105 -12.61 -16.48 -7.88
CA HIS A 105 -13.14 -17.34 -6.83
C HIS A 105 -13.51 -16.58 -5.55
N LEU A 106 -13.06 -15.33 -5.39
CA LEU A 106 -13.13 -14.63 -4.11
C LEU A 106 -13.36 -13.14 -4.29
N ALA A 107 -14.27 -12.59 -3.49
CA ALA A 107 -14.48 -11.16 -3.43
C ALA A 107 -13.22 -10.45 -2.89
N GLY A 108 -12.97 -9.25 -3.43
CA GLY A 108 -11.96 -8.34 -2.90
C GLY A 108 -12.23 -8.02 -1.43
N THR A 109 -11.16 -7.83 -0.66
CA THR A 109 -11.25 -7.55 0.79
C THR A 109 -10.55 -6.25 1.17
N ALA A 110 -9.82 -5.64 0.25
CA ALA A 110 -9.03 -4.44 0.49
C ALA A 110 -9.77 -3.20 0.00
N TYR A 111 -9.79 -2.14 0.79
CA TYR A 111 -10.25 -0.83 0.34
C TYR A 111 -9.04 0.03 -0.05
N VAL A 112 -8.93 0.34 -1.33
CA VAL A 112 -7.75 0.95 -1.95
C VAL A 112 -8.11 2.27 -2.60
N ASP A 113 -7.32 3.30 -2.32
CA ASP A 113 -7.31 4.53 -3.09
C ASP A 113 -6.19 4.43 -4.14
N PHE A 114 -6.51 3.92 -5.32
CA PHE A 114 -5.53 3.65 -6.37
C PHE A 114 -4.71 4.88 -6.80
N GLU A 115 -5.19 6.09 -6.54
CA GLU A 115 -4.48 7.32 -6.91
C GLU A 115 -3.35 7.66 -5.93
N ARG A 116 -3.44 7.22 -4.66
CA ARG A 116 -2.51 7.63 -3.60
C ARG A 116 -1.85 6.48 -2.86
N ASP A 117 -2.57 5.38 -2.65
CA ASP A 117 -2.05 4.27 -1.86
C ASP A 117 -0.92 3.60 -2.65
N ASN A 118 0.11 3.16 -1.93
CA ASN A 118 1.22 2.39 -2.45
C ASN A 118 0.95 0.92 -2.20
N LEU A 119 1.01 0.10 -3.24
CA LEU A 119 0.94 -1.35 -3.08
C LEU A 119 2.34 -1.88 -2.74
N ASN A 120 2.54 -2.40 -1.53
CA ASN A 120 3.82 -2.92 -1.06
C ASN A 120 3.83 -4.45 -1.09
N LEU A 121 4.71 -5.00 -1.93
CA LEU A 121 4.93 -6.44 -2.03
C LEU A 121 6.04 -6.83 -1.06
N THR A 122 5.63 -7.40 0.09
CA THR A 122 6.57 -7.87 1.13
C THR A 122 7.43 -9.05 0.65
N HIS A 123 8.42 -9.46 1.46
CA HIS A 123 9.48 -10.41 1.11
C HIS A 123 9.06 -11.77 0.50
N ALA A 124 7.78 -12.17 0.65
CA ALA A 124 7.21 -13.35 0.01
C ALA A 124 6.49 -13.06 -1.34
N GLY A 125 6.16 -11.78 -1.60
CA GLY A 125 5.34 -11.29 -2.70
C GLY A 125 6.12 -10.78 -3.93
N SER A 126 7.39 -10.40 -3.80
CA SER A 126 8.23 -10.03 -4.96
C SER A 126 8.54 -11.22 -5.86
N ASN A 127 8.69 -12.42 -5.29
CA ASN A 127 8.78 -13.67 -6.05
C ASN A 127 7.43 -14.22 -6.51
N CYS A 128 6.33 -13.51 -6.25
CA CYS A 128 4.97 -13.95 -6.59
C CYS A 128 4.23 -12.90 -7.44
N VAL A 129 4.92 -11.91 -8.03
CA VAL A 129 4.29 -10.92 -8.92
C VAL A 129 3.59 -11.63 -10.06
N PHE A 130 4.25 -12.62 -10.68
CA PHE A 130 3.66 -13.47 -11.70
C PHE A 130 2.34 -14.13 -11.24
N LYS A 131 2.16 -14.43 -9.95
CA LYS A 131 0.89 -14.94 -9.42
C LYS A 131 -0.14 -13.84 -9.23
N LEU A 132 0.29 -12.64 -8.85
CA LEU A 132 -0.57 -11.48 -8.70
C LEU A 132 -1.10 -10.98 -10.05
N VAL A 133 -0.29 -11.08 -11.11
CA VAL A 133 -0.66 -10.71 -12.48
C VAL A 133 -1.11 -11.89 -13.34
N GLY A 134 -0.97 -13.13 -12.85
CA GLY A 134 -1.16 -14.39 -13.58
C GLY A 134 -2.58 -14.71 -14.02
N GLY A 135 -3.49 -13.74 -13.96
CA GLY A 135 -4.86 -13.84 -14.47
C GLY A 135 -5.76 -14.80 -13.68
N CYS A 136 -6.88 -15.18 -14.32
CA CYS A 136 -8.12 -15.72 -13.75
C CYS A 136 -7.98 -16.60 -12.48
N LEU A 137 -7.04 -17.53 -12.40
CA LEU A 137 -6.95 -18.49 -11.28
C LEU A 137 -6.25 -17.95 -10.02
N GLU A 138 -5.24 -17.07 -10.17
CA GLU A 138 -4.39 -16.64 -9.05
C GLU A 138 -4.19 -15.11 -8.97
N GLY A 139 -4.48 -14.39 -10.05
CA GLY A 139 -4.30 -12.95 -10.17
C GLY A 139 -5.40 -12.12 -9.50
N ILE A 140 -5.11 -10.83 -9.33
CA ILE A 140 -6.10 -9.84 -8.91
C ILE A 140 -6.79 -9.23 -10.14
N ASP A 141 -8.05 -8.83 -9.99
CA ASP A 141 -8.82 -8.21 -11.08
C ASP A 141 -8.45 -6.73 -11.33
N ASP A 142 -7.68 -6.09 -10.45
CA ASP A 142 -7.44 -4.64 -10.45
C ASP A 142 -5.98 -4.25 -10.80
N VAL A 143 -5.20 -5.14 -11.41
CA VAL A 143 -3.77 -4.90 -11.72
C VAL A 143 -3.58 -3.58 -12.49
N GLU A 144 -4.44 -3.33 -13.47
CA GLU A 144 -4.39 -2.16 -14.34
C GLU A 144 -4.73 -0.84 -13.63
N LYS A 145 -5.35 -0.89 -12.44
CA LYS A 145 -5.69 0.29 -11.66
C LYS A 145 -4.54 0.75 -10.77
N VAL A 146 -3.62 -0.15 -10.41
CA VAL A 146 -2.48 0.16 -9.52
C VAL A 146 -1.60 1.24 -10.16
N ARG A 147 -1.36 2.32 -9.41
CA ARG A 147 -0.56 3.47 -9.86
C ARG A 147 0.82 3.54 -9.20
N ASN A 148 0.93 3.07 -7.96
CA ASN A 148 2.16 3.14 -7.17
C ASN A 148 2.46 1.74 -6.63
N LEU A 149 3.62 1.20 -7.00
CA LEU A 149 4.05 -0.14 -6.61
C LEU A 149 5.40 -0.06 -5.92
N GLU A 150 5.53 -0.67 -4.74
CA GLU A 150 6.81 -0.82 -4.05
C GLU A 150 7.19 -2.29 -3.93
N PHE A 151 8.42 -2.61 -4.33
CA PHE A 151 9.06 -3.88 -4.09
C PHE A 151 10.07 -3.80 -2.96
N ARG A 152 10.03 -4.79 -2.08
CA ARG A 152 11.18 -5.12 -1.23
C ARG A 152 11.99 -6.20 -1.91
N VAL A 153 13.21 -5.86 -2.33
CA VAL A 153 14.07 -6.76 -3.10
C VAL A 153 15.37 -7.05 -2.33
N GLN A 154 15.80 -8.32 -2.35
CA GLN A 154 17.15 -8.74 -1.98
C GLN A 154 18.01 -8.75 -3.25
N LEU A 155 19.26 -8.27 -3.20
CA LEU A 155 20.12 -8.21 -4.40
C LEU A 155 20.55 -9.59 -4.88
N ASP A 156 20.53 -10.61 -4.04
CA ASP A 156 20.74 -12.00 -4.50
C ASP A 156 19.76 -12.39 -5.63
N PHE A 157 18.64 -11.67 -5.79
CA PHE A 157 17.69 -11.81 -6.91
C PHE A 157 17.92 -10.81 -8.07
N TRP A 158 18.82 -9.85 -7.94
CA TRP A 158 19.20 -8.88 -8.98
C TRP A 158 20.34 -9.38 -9.88
N ASP A 159 21.18 -10.29 -9.35
CA ASP A 159 22.27 -10.90 -10.09
C ASP A 159 21.79 -11.90 -11.15
N SER A 160 20.55 -12.38 -11.06
CA SER A 160 19.91 -13.04 -12.20
C SER A 160 19.47 -12.00 -13.22
N SER A 161 19.59 -12.32 -14.49
CA SER A 161 19.05 -11.56 -15.63
C SER A 161 17.52 -11.35 -15.60
N ASP A 162 16.84 -11.73 -14.52
CA ASP A 162 15.44 -12.10 -14.49
C ASP A 162 14.66 -11.34 -13.40
N PHE A 163 14.92 -10.03 -13.22
CA PHE A 163 13.90 -9.23 -12.54
C PHE A 163 12.60 -9.34 -13.34
N CYS A 164 11.48 -9.41 -12.64
CA CYS A 164 10.15 -9.68 -13.18
C CYS A 164 9.56 -8.53 -14.02
N TRP A 165 10.34 -7.93 -14.92
CA TRP A 165 9.92 -6.80 -15.76
C TRP A 165 8.68 -7.13 -16.60
N ASP A 166 8.61 -8.35 -17.14
CA ASP A 166 7.44 -8.83 -17.89
C ASP A 166 6.16 -8.83 -17.03
N ASP A 167 6.27 -9.14 -15.74
CA ASP A 167 5.14 -9.10 -14.82
C ASP A 167 4.81 -7.65 -14.42
N VAL A 168 5.83 -6.80 -14.23
CA VAL A 168 5.65 -5.37 -13.95
C VAL A 168 4.96 -4.65 -15.12
N MET A 169 5.20 -5.07 -16.36
CA MET A 169 4.51 -4.54 -17.55
C MET A 169 2.99 -4.74 -17.51
N GLN A 170 2.50 -5.75 -16.79
CA GLN A 170 1.05 -6.00 -16.67
C GLN A 170 0.33 -4.91 -15.87
N PHE A 171 1.05 -4.13 -15.06
CA PHE A 171 0.52 -2.96 -14.40
C PHE A 171 0.45 -1.78 -15.37
N THR A 172 -0.45 -1.85 -16.35
CA THR A 172 -0.59 -0.83 -17.40
C THR A 172 -0.94 0.56 -16.86
N GLY A 173 -1.43 0.63 -15.62
CA GLY A 173 -1.74 1.86 -14.93
C GLY A 173 -0.57 2.49 -14.17
N LEU A 174 0.56 1.79 -14.04
CA LEU A 174 1.66 2.15 -13.16
C LEU A 174 2.25 3.50 -13.53
N ARG A 175 2.46 4.34 -12.51
CA ARG A 175 3.06 5.67 -12.61
C ARG A 175 4.38 5.72 -11.87
N GLU A 176 4.44 5.12 -10.69
CA GLU A 176 5.64 5.08 -9.85
C GLU A 176 5.97 3.65 -9.45
N LEU A 177 7.22 3.26 -9.65
CA LEU A 177 7.79 1.98 -9.23
C LEU A 177 8.95 2.23 -8.27
N SER A 178 8.79 1.80 -7.03
CA SER A 178 9.78 1.96 -5.97
C SER A 178 10.44 0.62 -5.65
N LEU A 179 11.77 0.58 -5.68
CA LEU A 179 12.57 -0.59 -5.35
C LEU A 179 13.32 -0.32 -4.04
N ARG A 180 12.94 -1.02 -2.97
CA ARG A 180 13.57 -0.91 -1.66
C ARG A 180 14.51 -2.08 -1.45
N VAL A 181 15.81 -1.78 -1.34
CA VAL A 181 16.85 -2.80 -1.33
C VAL A 181 17.52 -2.85 0.04
N TYR A 182 17.67 -4.05 0.60
CA TYR A 182 17.98 -4.26 2.03
C TYR A 182 19.43 -4.67 2.34
N GLU A 183 20.33 -4.71 1.36
CA GLU A 183 21.70 -5.15 1.62
C GLU A 183 22.67 -4.02 1.91
N HIS A 184 23.74 -4.39 2.61
CA HIS A 184 24.72 -3.47 3.18
C HIS A 184 25.63 -2.79 2.15
N SER A 185 25.61 -3.21 0.88
CA SER A 185 26.54 -2.68 -0.12
C SER A 185 26.05 -2.78 -1.57
N ILE A 186 25.14 -1.89 -1.98
CA ILE A 186 24.89 -1.68 -3.43
C ILE A 186 25.93 -0.76 -4.01
N ASP A 187 26.80 -1.24 -4.90
CA ASP A 187 27.77 -0.36 -5.56
C ASP A 187 27.08 0.58 -6.58
N GLU A 188 27.66 1.74 -6.88
CA GLU A 188 27.17 2.62 -7.96
C GLU A 188 27.17 1.90 -9.32
N ASP A 189 28.06 0.94 -9.49
CA ASP A 189 28.15 0.07 -10.66
C ASP A 189 26.89 -0.81 -10.83
N GLU A 190 26.26 -1.27 -9.74
CA GLU A 190 25.04 -2.07 -9.79
C GLU A 190 23.83 -1.24 -10.24
N VAL A 191 23.75 0.02 -9.78
CA VAL A 191 22.73 0.97 -10.22
C VAL A 191 22.88 1.26 -11.71
N SER A 192 24.11 1.43 -12.17
CA SER A 192 24.43 1.65 -13.58
C SER A 192 24.08 0.43 -14.44
N SER A 193 24.38 -0.78 -13.96
CA SER A 193 23.99 -2.04 -14.60
C SER A 193 22.47 -2.18 -14.73
N LEU A 194 21.72 -1.87 -13.66
CA LEU A 194 20.25 -1.90 -13.68
C LEU A 194 19.69 -0.89 -14.69
N LYS A 195 20.25 0.32 -14.74
CA LYS A 195 19.85 1.35 -15.70
C LYS A 195 20.03 0.86 -17.14
N ILE A 196 21.18 0.24 -17.45
CA ILE A 196 21.46 -0.31 -18.78
C ILE A 196 20.46 -1.41 -19.12
N ARG A 197 20.27 -2.40 -18.24
CA ARG A 197 19.35 -3.53 -18.48
C ARG A 197 17.90 -3.08 -18.66
N LEU A 198 17.45 -2.13 -17.84
CA LEU A 198 16.13 -1.53 -17.94
C LEU A 198 15.97 -0.76 -19.26
N GLY A 199 17.00 -0.03 -19.69
CA GLY A 199 17.02 0.63 -21.00
C GLY A 199 16.93 -0.37 -22.17
N GLU A 200 17.68 -1.47 -22.11
CA GLU A 200 17.61 -2.56 -23.10
C GLU A 200 16.23 -3.25 -23.11
N PHE A 201 15.64 -3.46 -21.93
CA PHE A 201 14.28 -4.00 -21.80
C PHE A 201 13.25 -3.04 -22.40
N ALA A 202 13.25 -1.76 -22.00
CA ALA A 202 12.34 -0.75 -22.54
C ALA A 202 12.48 -0.59 -24.06
N HIS A 203 13.68 -0.72 -24.61
CA HIS A 203 13.91 -0.69 -26.05
C HIS A 203 13.28 -1.88 -26.79
N ARG A 204 13.23 -3.06 -26.17
CA ARG A 204 12.55 -4.25 -26.73
C ARG A 204 11.02 -4.16 -26.62
N HIS A 205 10.52 -3.37 -25.67
CA HIS A 205 9.10 -3.23 -25.35
C HIS A 205 8.62 -1.79 -25.56
N THR A 206 8.57 -1.34 -26.81
CA THR A 206 8.26 0.05 -27.16
C THR A 206 6.83 0.49 -26.83
N ASP A 207 5.93 -0.47 -26.63
CA ASP A 207 4.55 -0.28 -26.19
C ASP A 207 4.43 -0.12 -24.67
N TRP A 208 5.48 -0.45 -23.92
CA TRP A 208 5.49 -0.29 -22.48
C TRP A 208 5.59 1.18 -22.07
N ARG A 209 4.59 1.65 -21.32
CA ARG A 209 4.66 2.94 -20.65
C ARG A 209 5.55 2.81 -19.42
N LEU A 210 6.80 3.23 -19.56
CA LEU A 210 7.76 3.24 -18.47
C LEU A 210 7.26 4.12 -17.31
N PRO A 211 7.19 3.60 -16.07
CA PRO A 211 6.88 4.39 -14.89
C PRO A 211 8.09 5.21 -14.43
N ASP A 212 7.87 6.18 -13.54
CA ASP A 212 8.94 6.80 -12.77
C ASP A 212 9.53 5.75 -11.81
N ILE A 213 10.79 5.39 -12.01
CA ILE A 213 11.44 4.33 -11.22
C ILE A 213 12.38 4.96 -10.19
N ARG A 214 12.20 4.56 -8.93
CA ARG A 214 13.04 5.03 -7.82
C ARG A 214 13.60 3.86 -7.03
N ILE A 215 14.82 4.02 -6.55
CA ILE A 215 15.51 3.01 -5.76
C ILE A 215 15.91 3.62 -4.42
N TRP A 216 15.54 2.95 -3.33
CA TRP A 216 15.96 3.31 -1.99
C TRP A 216 17.18 2.50 -1.59
N PHE A 217 18.23 3.23 -1.23
CA PHE A 217 19.45 2.66 -0.67
C PHE A 217 19.37 2.80 0.84
N ASP A 218 19.37 1.67 1.55
CA ASP A 218 19.44 1.65 3.03
C ASP A 218 20.88 1.36 3.49
N LYS A 219 21.84 2.16 3.02
CA LYS A 219 23.22 2.10 3.52
C LYS A 219 23.36 2.93 4.80
N PRO A 220 24.21 2.52 5.78
CA PRO A 220 24.44 3.28 7.01
C PRO A 220 24.78 4.76 6.77
N ASP A 221 25.56 5.05 5.72
CA ASP A 221 26.05 6.39 5.41
C ASP A 221 25.23 7.11 4.31
N VAL A 222 24.35 6.40 3.60
CA VAL A 222 23.60 6.94 2.46
C VAL A 222 22.18 6.36 2.48
N LYS A 223 21.25 7.10 3.10
CA LYS A 223 19.81 6.84 3.04
C LYS A 223 19.14 7.82 2.09
N LYS A 224 18.99 7.42 0.82
CA LYS A 224 18.39 8.28 -0.20
C LYS A 224 17.62 7.49 -1.24
N TRP A 225 16.62 8.15 -1.81
CA TRP A 225 16.03 7.74 -3.08
C TRP A 225 16.91 8.22 -4.23
N VAL A 226 17.15 7.35 -5.20
CA VAL A 226 17.73 7.70 -6.50
C VAL A 226 16.67 7.43 -7.56
N THR A 227 16.39 8.42 -8.40
CA THR A 227 15.51 8.24 -9.54
C THR A 227 16.33 7.68 -10.70
N LEU A 228 15.83 6.62 -11.33
CA LEU A 228 16.41 6.09 -12.57
C LEU A 228 15.83 6.88 -13.75
N GLU A 229 16.58 7.86 -14.23
CA GLU A 229 16.27 8.54 -15.49
C GLU A 229 16.78 7.66 -16.64
N LEU A 230 15.89 7.06 -17.44
CA LEU A 230 16.27 6.33 -18.66
C LEU A 230 16.45 7.26 -19.87
#